data_AF-A0AAW5X494-F1
#
_entry.id   AF-A0AAW5X494-F1
#
_cell.length_a   1.000
_cell.length_b   1.000
_cell.length_c   1.000
_cell.angle_alpha   90.00
_cell.angle_beta   90.00
_cell.angle_gamma   90.00
#
_symmetry.space_group_name_H-M   'P 1'
#
loop_
_entity.id
_entity.type
_entity.pdbx_description
1 polymer ?
#
loop_
_entity_poly.entity_id
_entity_poly.type
_entity_poly.pdbx_seq_one_letter_code
_entity_poly.pdbx_strand_id
1 'polypeptide(L)'
;MDISIIAAQLVKEKVISHYPNSIKVLNGGTTSTVYLLDGKYVVKLNEAEVIREEAHFLSFYEGNTLFSKLLYKEPFHTYIVYSFLEGSTSCEQGHKRSTLRTLVKEVINKYEIVSDVDGWGWKESPVQSWNEFLTTNVVEAHKNVRPYISEEEYRKVLKLANRDAGINQPFLLHGDLGFHNFIFQENKLHGVIDPLPVLGDPIYDLIYAFCSTPEDVTKETIHYAMKQCVFHKKDRDLYEEIVIGLYLRIDTCLRHHPKDLEDYLAAWRYWMGEVEVTL
;
A
#
# COMPACT_ATOMS: atom_id res chain seq x y z
N MET A 1 -25.55 -5.66 -2.43
CA MET A 1 -26.08 -6.46 -3.56
C MET A 1 -25.85 -7.93 -3.24
N ASP A 2 -26.81 -8.81 -3.56
CA ASP A 2 -26.68 -10.26 -3.29
C ASP A 2 -25.68 -10.92 -4.26
N ILE A 3 -24.74 -11.70 -3.74
CA ILE A 3 -23.74 -12.42 -4.52
C ILE A 3 -24.37 -13.37 -5.55
N SER A 4 -25.56 -13.91 -5.29
CA SER A 4 -26.28 -14.79 -6.21
C SER A 4 -26.73 -14.05 -7.48
N ILE A 5 -27.15 -12.79 -7.32
CA ILE A 5 -27.51 -11.90 -8.44
C ILE A 5 -26.26 -11.59 -9.28
N ILE A 6 -25.15 -11.29 -8.60
CA ILE A 6 -23.87 -11.02 -9.27
C ILE A 6 -23.40 -12.25 -10.03
N ALA A 7 -23.41 -13.43 -9.42
CA ALA A 7 -23.00 -14.67 -10.07
C ALA A 7 -23.83 -14.96 -11.34
N ALA A 8 -25.16 -14.76 -11.28
CA ALA A 8 -26.02 -14.90 -12.45
C ALA A 8 -25.69 -13.87 -13.55
N GLN A 9 -25.40 -12.62 -13.17
CA GLN A 9 -24.96 -11.59 -14.11
C GLN A 9 -23.63 -11.98 -14.78
N LEU A 10 -22.63 -12.43 -14.01
CA LEU A 10 -21.32 -12.82 -14.55
C LEU A 10 -21.41 -13.96 -15.58
N VAL A 11 -22.36 -14.89 -15.41
CA VAL A 11 -22.65 -15.92 -16.42
C VAL A 11 -23.27 -15.32 -17.67
N LYS A 12 -24.26 -14.43 -17.51
CA LYS A 12 -24.95 -13.76 -18.63
C LYS A 12 -23.98 -12.92 -19.46
N GLU A 13 -23.08 -12.19 -18.80
CA GLU A 13 -22.04 -11.36 -19.41
C GLU A 13 -20.83 -12.19 -19.90
N LYS A 14 -20.87 -13.52 -19.72
CA LYS A 14 -19.81 -14.48 -20.12
C LYS A 14 -18.44 -14.19 -19.49
N VAL A 15 -18.41 -13.53 -18.34
CA VAL A 15 -17.20 -13.37 -17.52
C VAL A 15 -16.79 -14.72 -16.93
N ILE A 16 -17.78 -15.52 -16.52
CA ILE A 16 -17.61 -16.92 -16.12
C ILE A 16 -18.49 -17.83 -16.97
N SER A 17 -18.06 -19.07 -17.19
CA SER A 17 -18.71 -20.00 -18.13
C SER A 17 -20.00 -20.64 -17.60
N HIS A 18 -20.15 -20.70 -16.28
CA HIS A 18 -21.25 -21.35 -15.60
C HIS A 18 -21.46 -20.74 -14.21
N TYR A 19 -22.64 -20.96 -13.63
CA TYR A 19 -22.89 -20.55 -12.26
C TYR A 19 -21.91 -21.27 -11.31
N PRO A 20 -21.29 -20.57 -10.35
CA PRO A 20 -20.23 -21.15 -9.53
C PRO A 20 -20.75 -22.30 -8.67
N ASN A 21 -19.95 -23.37 -8.58
CA ASN A 21 -20.24 -24.53 -7.73
C ASN A 21 -19.91 -24.27 -6.26
N SER A 22 -19.02 -23.30 -6.01
CA SER A 22 -18.64 -22.88 -4.66
C SER A 22 -18.50 -21.37 -4.57
N ILE A 23 -19.02 -20.83 -3.47
CA ILE A 23 -18.92 -19.41 -3.11
C ILE A 23 -18.44 -19.36 -1.68
N LYS A 24 -17.28 -18.73 -1.45
CA LYS A 24 -16.72 -18.52 -0.11
C LYS A 24 -16.65 -17.03 0.17
N VAL A 25 -17.04 -16.62 1.37
CA VAL A 25 -16.75 -15.25 1.84
C VAL A 25 -15.28 -15.24 2.27
N LEU A 26 -14.53 -14.27 1.78
CA LEU A 26 -13.17 -14.01 2.25
C LEU A 26 -13.22 -12.91 3.31
N ASN A 27 -12.20 -12.86 4.17
CA ASN A 27 -11.99 -11.70 5.02
C ASN A 27 -11.64 -10.51 4.11
N GLY A 28 -12.59 -9.62 3.89
CA GLY A 28 -12.31 -8.31 3.32
C GLY A 28 -11.71 -7.40 4.39
N GLY A 29 -10.95 -6.39 3.98
CA GLY A 29 -10.62 -5.26 4.86
C GLY A 29 -11.88 -4.62 5.47
N THR A 30 -11.70 -3.61 6.30
CA THR A 30 -12.76 -3.07 7.18
C THR A 30 -14.03 -2.58 6.47
N THR A 31 -13.98 -2.31 5.16
CA THR A 31 -15.08 -1.73 4.37
C THR A 31 -15.54 -2.57 3.18
N SER A 32 -14.75 -3.55 2.72
CA SER A 32 -15.05 -4.32 1.52
C SER A 32 -15.79 -5.62 1.83
N THR A 33 -16.70 -6.01 0.94
CA THR A 33 -17.25 -7.37 0.92
C THR A 33 -16.58 -8.16 -0.19
N VAL A 34 -15.95 -9.31 0.15
CA VAL A 34 -15.15 -10.09 -0.79
C VAL A 34 -15.65 -11.54 -0.85
N TYR A 35 -15.87 -12.04 -2.06
CA TYR A 35 -16.26 -13.42 -2.32
C TYR A 35 -15.26 -14.11 -3.25
N LEU A 36 -15.02 -15.39 -3.01
CA LEU A 36 -14.24 -16.27 -3.88
C LEU A 36 -15.17 -17.29 -4.53
N LEU A 37 -15.24 -17.26 -5.85
CA LEU A 37 -16.03 -18.17 -6.67
C LEU A 37 -15.12 -19.25 -7.27
N ASP A 38 -15.44 -20.52 -7.03
CA ASP A 38 -14.73 -21.70 -7.56
C ASP A 38 -13.22 -21.73 -7.31
N GLY A 39 -12.75 -21.01 -6.29
CA GLY A 39 -11.32 -20.89 -5.98
C GLY A 39 -10.52 -20.13 -7.04
N LYS A 40 -11.19 -19.38 -7.92
CA LYS A 40 -10.56 -18.77 -9.12
C LYS A 40 -10.87 -17.30 -9.29
N TYR A 41 -12.09 -16.88 -8.96
CA TYR A 41 -12.57 -15.53 -9.22
C TYR A 41 -12.86 -14.83 -7.90
N VAL A 42 -12.25 -13.68 -7.68
CA VAL A 42 -12.57 -12.82 -6.56
C VAL A 42 -13.56 -11.77 -7.02
N VAL A 43 -14.68 -11.67 -6.32
CA VAL A 43 -15.67 -10.59 -6.49
C VAL A 43 -15.54 -9.67 -5.28
N LYS A 44 -15.15 -8.41 -5.52
CA LYS A 44 -15.00 -7.41 -4.47
C LYS A 44 -16.01 -6.29 -4.66
N LEU A 45 -16.75 -5.98 -3.60
CA LEU A 45 -17.73 -4.91 -3.52
C LEU A 45 -17.25 -3.86 -2.52
N ASN A 46 -17.42 -2.59 -2.87
CA ASN A 46 -17.12 -1.42 -2.04
C ASN A 46 -17.84 -0.19 -2.63
N GLU A 47 -17.58 1.00 -2.08
CA GLU A 47 -18.00 2.28 -2.66
C GLU A 47 -17.48 2.43 -4.10
N ALA A 48 -18.29 3.08 -4.95
CA ALA A 48 -18.06 3.12 -6.40
C ALA A 48 -16.71 3.76 -6.77
N GLU A 49 -16.31 4.79 -6.04
CA GLU A 49 -15.02 5.47 -6.24
C GLU A 49 -13.85 4.52 -5.96
N VAL A 50 -13.90 3.77 -4.86
CA VAL A 50 -12.84 2.80 -4.49
C VAL A 50 -12.72 1.70 -5.53
N ILE A 51 -13.84 1.11 -5.94
CA ILE A 51 -13.88 0.07 -6.98
C ILE A 51 -13.36 0.61 -8.31
N ARG A 52 -13.70 1.85 -8.67
CA ARG A 52 -13.24 2.47 -9.91
C ARG A 52 -11.72 2.62 -9.93
N GLU A 53 -11.13 3.12 -8.85
CA GLU A 53 -9.69 3.37 -8.78
C GLU A 53 -8.89 2.07 -8.64
N GLU A 54 -9.37 1.09 -7.87
CA GLU A 54 -8.76 -0.24 -7.81
C GLU A 54 -8.78 -0.93 -9.19
N ALA A 55 -9.90 -0.89 -9.91
CA ALA A 55 -9.98 -1.42 -11.27
C ALA A 55 -9.03 -0.68 -12.22
N HIS A 56 -8.93 0.64 -12.08
CA HIS A 56 -7.99 1.44 -12.87
C HIS A 56 -6.54 0.99 -12.60
N PHE A 57 -6.15 0.80 -11.35
CA PHE A 57 -4.80 0.35 -10.99
C PHE A 57 -4.47 -1.02 -11.60
N LEU A 58 -5.36 -2.01 -11.46
CA LEU A 58 -5.14 -3.35 -12.02
C LEU A 58 -5.08 -3.34 -13.56
N SER A 59 -5.84 -2.47 -14.21
CA SER A 59 -5.80 -2.28 -15.66
C SER A 59 -4.55 -1.51 -16.11
N PHE A 60 -4.10 -0.53 -15.33
CA PHE A 60 -2.94 0.30 -15.67
C PHE A 60 -1.64 -0.53 -15.63
N TYR A 61 -1.52 -1.42 -14.65
CA TYR A 61 -0.41 -2.37 -14.55
C TYR A 61 -0.76 -3.75 -15.13
N GLU A 62 -1.61 -3.79 -16.17
CA GLU A 62 -1.96 -5.03 -16.86
C GLU A 62 -0.68 -5.70 -17.41
N GLY A 63 -0.39 -6.91 -16.92
CA GLY A 63 0.82 -7.66 -17.28
C GLY A 63 1.83 -7.81 -16.15
N ASN A 64 1.70 -7.06 -15.05
CA ASN A 64 2.47 -7.36 -13.85
C ASN A 64 1.92 -8.62 -13.16
N THR A 65 2.71 -9.69 -13.15
CA THR A 65 2.29 -11.00 -12.61
C THR A 65 2.15 -11.04 -11.10
N LEU A 66 2.63 -10.03 -10.36
CA LEU A 66 2.39 -9.93 -8.92
C LEU A 66 1.00 -9.39 -8.57
N PHE A 67 0.31 -8.74 -9.51
CA PHE A 67 -1.04 -8.25 -9.28
C PHE A 67 -2.08 -9.23 -9.83
N SER A 68 -3.28 -9.19 -9.23
CA SER A 68 -4.43 -9.91 -9.76
C SER A 68 -4.80 -9.41 -11.15
N LYS A 69 -5.07 -10.31 -12.08
CA LYS A 69 -5.60 -9.95 -13.39
C LYS A 69 -7.03 -9.45 -13.24
N LEU A 70 -7.32 -8.23 -13.67
CA LEU A 70 -8.68 -7.72 -13.78
C LEU A 70 -9.44 -8.52 -14.86
N LEU A 71 -10.59 -9.09 -14.50
CA LEU A 71 -11.40 -9.92 -15.38
C LEU A 71 -12.70 -9.23 -15.77
N TYR A 72 -13.25 -8.41 -14.89
CA TYR A 72 -14.46 -7.65 -15.16
C TYR A 72 -14.55 -6.42 -14.26
N LYS A 73 -15.06 -5.33 -14.83
CA LYS A 73 -15.39 -4.09 -14.15
C LYS A 73 -16.87 -3.82 -14.38
N GLU A 74 -17.65 -3.77 -13.30
CA GLU A 74 -19.08 -3.48 -13.41
C GLU A 74 -19.28 -2.00 -13.85
N PRO A 75 -20.22 -1.71 -14.78
CA PRO A 75 -20.43 -0.37 -15.32
C PRO A 75 -20.66 0.73 -14.28
N PHE A 76 -21.39 0.46 -13.20
CA PHE A 76 -21.63 1.40 -12.10
C PHE A 76 -20.60 1.32 -10.97
N HIS A 77 -19.54 0.52 -11.15
CA HIS A 77 -18.44 0.33 -10.22
C HIS A 77 -18.89 -0.15 -8.84
N THR A 78 -20.00 -0.89 -8.78
CA THR A 78 -20.46 -1.46 -7.51
C THR A 78 -19.66 -2.70 -7.10
N TYR A 79 -18.98 -3.32 -8.07
CA TYR A 79 -18.03 -4.41 -7.84
C TYR A 79 -17.04 -4.57 -9.00
N ILE A 80 -15.96 -5.28 -8.73
CA ILE A 80 -14.99 -5.77 -9.72
C ILE A 80 -14.78 -7.27 -9.56
N VAL A 81 -14.31 -7.91 -10.62
CA VAL A 81 -13.88 -9.31 -10.62
C VAL A 81 -12.43 -9.39 -11.08
N TYR A 82 -11.61 -10.10 -10.32
CA TYR A 82 -10.21 -10.35 -10.66
C TYR A 82 -9.79 -11.79 -10.32
N SER A 83 -8.65 -12.22 -10.86
CA SER A 83 -8.10 -13.56 -10.62
C SER A 83 -7.69 -13.72 -9.16
N PHE A 84 -8.00 -14.86 -8.56
CA PHE A 84 -7.53 -15.21 -7.23
C PHE A 84 -6.01 -15.50 -7.23
N LEU A 85 -5.29 -14.93 -6.27
CA LEU A 85 -3.88 -15.25 -6.00
C LEU A 85 -3.80 -16.25 -4.85
N GLU A 86 -3.31 -17.44 -5.14
CA GLU A 86 -3.19 -18.50 -4.13
C GLU A 86 -1.96 -18.26 -3.23
N GLY A 87 -2.15 -18.38 -1.92
CA GLY A 87 -1.07 -18.27 -0.94
C GLY A 87 -1.59 -17.87 0.43
N SER A 88 -0.65 -17.44 1.29
CA SER A 88 -0.94 -16.96 2.64
C SER A 88 -0.58 -15.48 2.79
N THR A 89 -1.34 -14.74 3.59
CA THR A 89 -0.95 -13.39 4.04
C THR A 89 0.05 -13.39 5.19
N SER A 90 0.42 -14.58 5.69
CA SER A 90 1.48 -14.75 6.68
C SER A 90 2.82 -15.09 6.04
N CYS A 91 3.89 -14.52 6.60
CA CYS A 91 5.27 -14.84 6.28
C CYS A 91 6.05 -15.01 7.58
N GLU A 92 7.00 -15.94 7.60
CA GLU A 92 7.94 -16.08 8.71
C GLU A 92 8.84 -14.84 8.88
N GLN A 93 9.33 -14.62 10.10
CA GLN A 93 10.28 -13.54 10.38
C GLN A 93 11.60 -13.73 9.63
N GLY A 94 12.34 -12.63 9.41
CA GLY A 94 13.64 -12.64 8.73
C GLY A 94 13.57 -12.62 7.20
N HIS A 95 12.37 -12.61 6.62
CA HIS A 95 12.17 -12.52 5.18
C HIS A 95 11.97 -11.09 4.66
N LYS A 96 11.84 -10.08 5.55
CA LYS A 96 11.56 -8.68 5.15
C LYS A 96 12.52 -8.18 4.09
N ARG A 97 13.82 -8.34 4.32
CA ARG A 97 14.87 -7.92 3.38
C ARG A 97 14.74 -8.54 1.99
N SER A 98 14.46 -9.85 1.90
CA SER A 98 14.25 -10.51 0.60
C SER A 98 12.95 -10.10 -0.07
N THR A 99 11.89 -9.91 0.71
CA THR A 99 10.58 -9.45 0.24
C THR A 99 10.67 -8.05 -0.35
N LEU A 100 11.28 -7.09 0.37
CA LEU A 100 11.47 -5.72 -0.13
C LEU A 100 12.34 -5.69 -1.39
N ARG A 101 13.36 -6.55 -1.51
CA ARG A 101 14.13 -6.68 -2.76
C ARG A 101 13.24 -7.09 -3.93
N THR A 102 12.42 -8.12 -3.74
CA THR A 102 11.49 -8.59 -4.78
C THR A 102 10.49 -7.50 -5.13
N LEU A 103 9.92 -6.82 -4.12
CA LEU A 103 8.99 -5.72 -4.29
C LEU A 103 9.59 -4.57 -5.13
N VAL A 104 10.83 -4.17 -4.82
CA VAL A 104 11.52 -3.14 -5.60
C VAL A 104 11.64 -3.52 -7.07
N LYS A 105 12.08 -4.75 -7.36
CA LYS A 105 12.28 -5.21 -8.74
C LYS A 105 10.99 -5.36 -9.52
N GLU A 106 10.00 -5.99 -8.88
CA GLU A 106 8.84 -6.50 -9.58
C GLU A 106 7.65 -5.56 -9.55
N VAL A 107 7.63 -4.61 -8.61
CA VAL A 107 6.56 -3.62 -8.45
C VAL A 107 7.11 -2.21 -8.59
N ILE A 108 7.94 -1.76 -7.64
CA ILE A 108 8.25 -0.34 -7.49
C ILE A 108 8.98 0.21 -8.71
N ASN A 109 10.03 -0.47 -9.18
CA ASN A 109 10.78 -0.05 -10.37
C ASN A 109 9.94 -0.02 -11.67
N LYS A 110 8.74 -0.60 -11.64
CA LYS A 110 7.82 -0.62 -12.79
C LYS A 110 6.72 0.43 -12.67
N TYR A 111 6.73 1.28 -11.63
CA TYR A 111 5.77 2.37 -11.53
C TYR A 111 5.95 3.35 -12.66
N GLU A 112 4.82 3.79 -13.22
CA GLU A 112 4.78 4.72 -14.34
C GLU A 112 4.14 6.04 -13.94
N ILE A 113 4.55 7.10 -14.63
CA ILE A 113 4.01 8.45 -14.47
C ILE A 113 2.58 8.47 -15.01
N VAL A 114 1.68 9.10 -14.26
CA VAL A 114 0.34 9.41 -14.76
C VAL A 114 0.41 10.75 -15.49
N SER A 115 0.14 10.74 -16.79
CA SER A 115 0.07 11.97 -17.60
C SER A 115 -1.28 12.67 -17.38
N ASP A 116 -1.31 13.98 -17.60
CA ASP A 116 -2.53 14.79 -17.63
C ASP A 116 -3.37 14.77 -16.34
N VAL A 117 -2.70 14.66 -15.18
CA VAL A 117 -3.31 14.82 -13.86
C VAL A 117 -2.74 16.02 -13.11
N ASP A 118 -3.65 16.84 -12.58
CA ASP A 118 -3.32 18.06 -11.81
C ASP A 118 -3.43 17.82 -10.29
N GLY A 119 -3.29 16.57 -9.83
CA GLY A 119 -3.53 16.20 -8.44
C GLY A 119 -2.60 15.11 -7.90
N TRP A 120 -2.51 15.06 -6.57
CA TRP A 120 -1.63 14.19 -5.79
C TRP A 120 -2.41 13.48 -4.69
N GLY A 121 -1.81 12.46 -4.05
CA GLY A 121 -2.44 11.74 -2.95
C GLY A 121 -3.45 10.69 -3.43
N TRP A 122 -4.44 10.39 -2.59
CA TRP A 122 -5.47 9.38 -2.87
C TRP A 122 -6.21 9.66 -4.19
N LYS A 123 -6.31 8.67 -5.09
CA LYS A 123 -6.98 8.87 -6.38
C LYS A 123 -8.47 9.18 -6.26
N GLU A 124 -9.12 8.67 -5.22
CA GLU A 124 -10.53 8.95 -4.92
C GLU A 124 -10.75 10.37 -4.37
N SER A 125 -9.69 11.04 -3.90
CA SER A 125 -9.77 12.39 -3.32
C SER A 125 -8.41 13.11 -3.45
N PRO A 126 -8.03 13.52 -4.67
CA PRO A 126 -6.73 14.14 -4.90
C PRO A 126 -6.62 15.53 -4.24
N VAL A 127 -5.40 15.89 -3.87
CA VAL A 127 -4.99 17.20 -3.33
C VAL A 127 -4.05 17.93 -4.30
N GLN A 128 -3.69 19.18 -4.02
CA GLN A 128 -2.97 20.04 -4.98
C GLN A 128 -1.50 19.64 -5.12
N SER A 129 -0.89 19.07 -4.08
CA SER A 129 0.53 18.73 -4.08
C SER A 129 0.86 17.56 -3.17
N TRP A 130 2.01 16.92 -3.41
CA TRP A 130 2.49 15.81 -2.60
C TRP A 130 2.77 16.22 -1.14
N ASN A 131 3.30 17.42 -0.92
CA ASN A 131 3.55 17.92 0.44
C ASN A 131 2.24 18.27 1.16
N GLU A 132 1.19 18.73 0.47
CA GLU A 132 -0.15 18.88 1.06
C GLU A 132 -0.67 17.50 1.51
N PHE A 133 -0.55 16.47 0.67
CA PHE A 133 -0.93 15.11 1.02
C PHE A 133 -0.21 14.64 2.30
N LEU A 134 1.13 14.73 2.34
CA LEU A 134 1.89 14.26 3.50
C LEU A 134 1.60 15.08 4.76
N THR A 135 1.56 16.41 4.66
CA THR A 135 1.31 17.28 5.82
C THR A 135 -0.07 17.07 6.40
N THR A 136 -1.11 16.93 5.57
CA THR A 136 -2.46 16.60 6.03
C THR A 136 -2.48 15.27 6.78
N ASN A 137 -1.84 14.22 6.24
CA ASN A 137 -1.76 12.92 6.93
C ASN A 137 -0.99 13.01 8.26
N VAL A 138 0.11 13.77 8.32
CA VAL A 138 0.89 13.98 9.55
C VAL A 138 0.09 14.75 10.62
N VAL A 139 -0.64 15.79 10.23
CA VAL A 139 -1.51 16.56 11.14
C VAL A 139 -2.63 15.68 11.69
N GLU A 140 -3.24 14.84 10.85
CA GLU A 140 -4.27 13.90 11.28
C GLU A 140 -3.71 12.83 12.24
N ALA A 141 -2.58 12.22 11.90
CA ALA A 141 -1.90 11.23 12.74
C ALA A 141 -1.52 11.79 14.12
N HIS A 142 -1.11 13.06 14.19
CA HIS A 142 -0.71 13.70 15.44
C HIS A 142 -1.80 13.66 16.52
N LYS A 143 -3.08 13.67 16.13
CA LYS A 143 -4.21 13.60 17.07
C LYS A 143 -4.13 12.37 17.99
N ASN A 144 -3.65 11.25 17.46
CA ASN A 144 -3.51 9.99 18.19
C ASN A 144 -2.10 9.78 18.75
N VAL A 145 -1.07 10.28 18.05
CA VAL A 145 0.33 10.00 18.37
C VAL A 145 0.92 10.92 19.45
N ARG A 146 0.31 12.10 19.67
CA ARG A 146 0.76 13.10 20.68
C ARG A 146 1.02 12.59 22.11
N PRO A 147 0.41 11.51 22.65
CA PRO A 147 0.77 11.01 23.98
C PRO A 147 2.15 10.35 24.03
N TYR A 148 2.72 9.95 22.89
CA TYR A 148 3.94 9.16 22.80
C TYR A 148 5.10 9.90 22.14
N ILE A 149 4.80 10.88 21.29
CA ILE A 149 5.80 11.66 20.55
C ILE A 149 5.68 13.13 20.95
N SER A 150 6.81 13.76 21.23
CA SER A 150 6.85 15.14 21.70
C SER A 150 6.43 16.15 20.63
N GLU A 151 6.00 17.34 21.07
CA GLU A 151 5.70 18.47 20.18
C GLU A 151 6.91 18.90 19.33
N GLU A 152 8.13 18.77 19.85
CA GLU A 152 9.34 19.08 19.10
C GLU A 152 9.55 18.10 17.95
N GLU A 153 9.45 16.81 18.23
CA GLU A 153 9.54 15.75 17.22
C GLU A 153 8.43 15.87 16.18
N TYR A 154 7.19 16.14 16.59
CA TYR A 154 6.09 16.42 15.67
C TYR A 154 6.41 17.57 14.71
N ARG A 155 6.95 18.71 15.21
CA ARG A 155 7.35 19.83 14.36
C ARG A 155 8.47 19.46 13.39
N LYS A 156 9.40 18.59 13.79
CA LYS A 156 10.42 18.05 12.88
C LYS A 156 9.76 17.26 11.76
N VAL A 157 8.87 16.32 12.07
CA VAL A 157 8.14 15.52 11.05
C VAL A 157 7.32 16.40 10.12
N LEU A 158 6.57 17.37 10.66
CA LEU A 158 5.74 18.27 9.87
C LEU A 158 6.59 19.10 8.89
N LYS A 159 7.78 19.55 9.33
CA LYS A 159 8.74 20.24 8.46
C LYS A 159 9.26 19.32 7.36
N LEU A 160 9.55 18.05 7.66
CA LEU A 160 9.97 17.06 6.67
C LEU A 160 8.86 16.80 5.66
N ALA A 161 7.62 16.58 6.11
CA ALA A 161 6.47 16.35 5.24
C ALA A 161 6.13 17.54 4.33
N ASN A 162 6.44 18.76 4.76
CA ASN A 162 6.17 19.98 3.98
C ASN A 162 7.25 20.27 2.91
N ARG A 163 8.31 19.47 2.82
CA ARG A 163 9.38 19.69 1.84
C ARG A 163 8.92 19.38 0.42
N ASP A 164 9.60 19.99 -0.54
CA ASP A 164 9.46 19.58 -1.94
C ASP A 164 10.05 18.16 -2.11
N ALA A 165 9.26 17.24 -2.67
CA ALA A 165 9.71 15.88 -2.94
C ALA A 165 10.67 15.78 -4.13
N GLY A 166 10.82 16.87 -4.90
CA GLY A 166 11.71 16.90 -6.05
C GLY A 166 11.19 16.08 -7.24
N ILE A 167 9.88 15.88 -7.29
CA ILE A 167 9.17 15.19 -8.38
C ILE A 167 8.14 16.13 -9.00
N ASN A 168 8.14 16.20 -10.33
CA ASN A 168 7.27 17.13 -11.06
C ASN A 168 5.95 16.50 -11.51
N GLN A 169 5.88 15.16 -11.53
CA GLN A 169 4.71 14.41 -11.95
C GLN A 169 4.51 13.22 -11.02
N PRO A 170 3.25 12.89 -10.67
CA PRO A 170 2.96 11.75 -9.82
C PRO A 170 3.09 10.42 -10.57
N PHE A 171 3.52 9.40 -9.85
CA PHE A 171 3.43 8.01 -10.28
C PHE A 171 2.14 7.39 -9.74
N LEU A 172 1.62 6.37 -10.43
CA LEU A 172 0.51 5.57 -9.91
C LEU A 172 1.02 4.52 -8.94
N LEU A 173 0.84 4.75 -7.65
CA LEU A 173 1.29 3.88 -6.56
C LEU A 173 0.17 2.92 -6.12
N HIS A 174 0.55 1.84 -5.45
CA HIS A 174 -0.37 0.91 -4.79
C HIS A 174 -1.05 1.56 -3.58
N GLY A 175 -0.31 2.39 -2.82
CA GLY A 175 -0.82 3.26 -1.76
C GLY A 175 -1.13 2.58 -0.42
N ASP A 176 -1.44 1.29 -0.41
CA ASP A 176 -1.49 0.44 0.80
C ASP A 176 -0.52 -0.76 0.70
N LEU A 177 0.73 -0.51 0.31
CA LEU A 177 1.70 -1.57 -0.03
C LEU A 177 2.35 -2.23 1.21
N GLY A 178 1.55 -2.67 2.18
CA GLY A 178 2.01 -3.27 3.43
C GLY A 178 2.09 -4.79 3.39
N PHE A 179 2.81 -5.40 4.33
CA PHE A 179 2.92 -6.87 4.44
C PHE A 179 1.57 -7.56 4.65
N HIS A 180 0.56 -6.87 5.19
CA HIS A 180 -0.80 -7.40 5.32
C HIS A 180 -1.49 -7.65 3.97
N ASN A 181 -1.00 -7.01 2.91
CA ASN A 181 -1.50 -7.13 1.53
C ASN A 181 -0.61 -8.00 0.64
N PHE A 182 0.40 -8.66 1.21
CA PHE A 182 1.29 -9.54 0.46
C PHE A 182 0.81 -10.99 0.54
N ILE A 183 0.86 -11.67 -0.60
CA ILE A 183 0.55 -13.09 -0.72
C ILE A 183 1.86 -13.85 -0.87
N PHE A 184 2.09 -14.81 0.04
CA PHE A 184 3.28 -15.62 0.11
C PHE A 184 3.01 -17.08 -0.24
N GLN A 185 3.99 -17.67 -0.92
CA GLN A 185 4.12 -19.12 -1.08
C GLN A 185 5.53 -19.52 -0.65
N GLU A 186 5.65 -20.45 0.29
CA GLU A 186 6.97 -20.88 0.82
C GLU A 186 7.86 -19.70 1.29
N ASN A 187 7.26 -18.72 1.98
CA ASN A 187 7.92 -17.47 2.43
C ASN A 187 8.52 -16.60 1.30
N LYS A 188 8.09 -16.81 0.06
CA LYS A 188 8.43 -15.95 -1.08
C LYS A 188 7.21 -15.14 -1.49
N LEU A 189 7.41 -13.85 -1.75
CA LEU A 189 6.38 -12.97 -2.30
C LEU A 189 5.90 -13.52 -3.64
N HIS A 190 4.62 -13.86 -3.71
CA HIS A 190 3.94 -14.41 -4.88
C HIS A 190 2.90 -13.45 -5.45
N GLY A 191 2.37 -12.55 -4.62
CA GLY A 191 1.37 -11.58 -5.06
C GLY A 191 1.23 -10.40 -4.12
N VAL A 192 0.57 -9.36 -4.60
CA VAL A 192 0.17 -8.17 -3.86
C VAL A 192 -1.29 -7.89 -4.21
N ILE A 193 -2.11 -7.61 -3.19
CA ILE A 193 -3.56 -7.41 -3.33
C ILE A 193 -4.01 -6.08 -2.70
N ASP A 194 -5.27 -5.73 -2.93
CA ASP A 194 -5.96 -4.61 -2.29
C ASP A 194 -5.23 -3.24 -2.42
N PRO A 195 -4.96 -2.78 -3.66
CA PRO A 195 -4.45 -1.42 -3.84
C PRO A 195 -5.47 -0.37 -3.41
N LEU A 196 -4.98 0.68 -2.76
CA LEU A 196 -5.67 1.93 -2.49
C LEU A 196 -4.89 3.04 -3.21
N PRO A 197 -5.12 3.23 -4.53
CA PRO A 197 -4.13 3.89 -5.37
C PRO A 197 -3.83 5.33 -4.97
N VAL A 198 -2.54 5.68 -4.99
CA VAL A 198 -2.02 7.02 -4.65
C VAL A 198 -1.26 7.59 -5.84
N LEU A 199 -1.42 8.88 -6.09
CA LEU A 199 -0.61 9.68 -7.01
C LEU A 199 0.54 10.33 -6.23
N GLY A 200 1.77 9.81 -6.38
CA GLY A 200 2.84 10.21 -5.47
C GLY A 200 4.27 9.84 -5.87
N ASP A 201 5.18 9.98 -4.90
CA ASP A 201 6.58 9.57 -5.00
C ASP A 201 6.69 8.02 -4.88
N PRO A 202 7.29 7.31 -5.85
CA PRO A 202 7.49 5.86 -5.82
C PRO A 202 8.10 5.32 -4.52
N ILE A 203 8.96 6.09 -3.86
CA ILE A 203 9.59 5.67 -2.61
C ILE A 203 8.58 5.55 -1.46
N TYR A 204 7.46 6.26 -1.51
CA TYR A 204 6.39 6.17 -0.51
C TYR A 204 5.97 4.72 -0.24
N ASP A 205 5.73 3.96 -1.29
CA ASP A 205 5.29 2.56 -1.19
C ASP A 205 6.40 1.63 -0.67
N LEU A 206 7.67 1.92 -0.97
CA LEU A 206 8.81 1.19 -0.38
C LEU A 206 8.89 1.44 1.12
N ILE A 207 8.77 2.70 1.54
CA ILE A 207 8.80 3.08 2.95
C ILE A 207 7.60 2.49 3.68
N TYR A 208 6.42 2.54 3.08
CA TYR A 208 5.21 1.94 3.64
C TYR A 208 5.40 0.43 3.86
N ALA A 209 5.90 -0.30 2.86
CA ALA A 209 6.20 -1.73 2.99
C ALA A 209 7.23 -1.99 4.11
N PHE A 210 8.31 -1.22 4.13
CA PHE A 210 9.39 -1.34 5.12
C PHE A 210 8.89 -1.13 6.56
N CYS A 211 8.05 -0.11 6.76
CA CYS A 211 7.48 0.24 8.05
C CYS A 211 6.23 -0.57 8.42
N SER A 212 5.59 -1.32 7.51
CA SER A 212 4.29 -1.96 7.78
C SER A 212 4.30 -2.99 8.93
N THR A 213 5.47 -3.51 9.28
CA THR A 213 5.70 -4.39 10.43
C THR A 213 6.92 -3.89 11.24
N PRO A 214 6.98 -4.12 12.57
CA PRO A 214 8.02 -3.53 13.41
C PRO A 214 9.37 -4.26 13.35
N GLU A 215 9.42 -5.50 12.86
CA GLU A 215 10.68 -6.26 12.75
C GLU A 215 11.57 -5.76 11.61
N ASP A 216 12.89 -5.93 11.74
CA ASP A 216 13.87 -5.63 10.68
C ASP A 216 13.80 -4.20 10.09
N VAL A 217 13.29 -3.22 10.84
CA VAL A 217 13.25 -1.79 10.46
C VAL A 217 14.63 -1.13 10.68
N THR A 218 15.66 -1.66 10.00
CA THR A 218 17.07 -1.25 10.14
C THR A 218 17.67 -0.71 8.83
N LYS A 219 18.81 0.00 8.93
CA LYS A 219 19.57 0.48 7.76
C LYS A 219 19.97 -0.63 6.81
N GLU A 220 20.42 -1.78 7.33
CA GLU A 220 20.87 -2.91 6.53
C GLU A 220 19.74 -3.44 5.64
N THR A 221 18.53 -3.51 6.18
CA THR A 221 17.35 -3.97 5.46
C THR A 221 16.96 -3.01 4.34
N ILE A 222 16.79 -1.71 4.64
CA ILE A 222 16.35 -0.75 3.63
C ILE A 222 17.42 -0.52 2.56
N HIS A 223 18.70 -0.42 2.93
CA HIS A 223 19.79 -0.26 1.97
C HIS A 223 19.94 -1.46 1.05
N TYR A 224 19.65 -2.67 1.52
CA TYR A 224 19.66 -3.85 0.67
C TYR A 224 18.64 -3.76 -0.48
N ALA A 225 17.44 -3.24 -0.19
CA ALA A 225 16.40 -2.99 -1.19
C ALA A 225 16.77 -1.80 -2.10
N MET A 226 17.21 -0.69 -1.50
CA MET A 226 17.56 0.55 -2.21
C MET A 226 18.70 0.39 -3.23
N LYS A 227 19.62 -0.56 -3.03
CA LYS A 227 20.67 -0.89 -4.02
C LYS A 227 20.13 -1.27 -5.40
N GLN A 228 18.88 -1.71 -5.48
CA GLN A 228 18.23 -2.16 -6.71
C GLN A 228 17.10 -1.22 -7.14
N CYS A 229 16.84 -0.16 -6.39
CA CYS A 229 15.78 0.78 -6.66
C CYS A 229 16.24 1.82 -7.68
N VAL A 230 15.45 2.02 -8.75
CA VAL A 230 15.74 3.05 -9.76
C VAL A 230 15.45 4.46 -9.24
N PHE A 231 14.57 4.59 -8.25
CA PHE A 231 14.23 5.84 -7.57
C PHE A 231 15.19 6.12 -6.41
N HIS A 232 16.48 6.23 -6.75
CA HIS A 232 17.51 6.40 -5.73
C HIS A 232 17.34 7.71 -4.94
N LYS A 233 17.51 7.63 -3.62
CA LYS A 233 17.55 8.76 -2.69
C LYS A 233 18.90 8.72 -1.97
N LYS A 234 19.44 9.89 -1.62
CA LYS A 234 20.60 9.95 -0.73
C LYS A 234 20.18 9.43 0.65
N ASP A 235 21.12 8.85 1.39
CA ASP A 235 20.87 8.27 2.72
C ASP A 235 20.09 9.23 3.62
N ARG A 236 20.49 10.51 3.68
CA ARG A 236 19.78 11.53 4.46
C ARG A 236 18.31 11.67 4.04
N ASP A 237 18.05 11.86 2.75
CA ASP A 237 16.70 12.06 2.24
C ASP A 237 15.83 10.82 2.51
N LEU A 238 16.41 9.62 2.34
CA LEU A 238 15.77 8.33 2.62
C LEU A 238 15.39 8.19 4.10
N TYR A 239 16.29 8.56 5.02
CA TYR A 239 16.03 8.46 6.46
C TYR A 239 14.94 9.42 6.90
N GLU A 240 14.93 10.63 6.31
CA GLU A 240 13.87 11.61 6.53
C GLU A 240 12.51 11.08 6.01
N GLU A 241 12.45 10.37 4.87
CA GLU A 241 11.22 9.69 4.40
C GLU A 241 10.79 8.56 5.37
N ILE A 242 11.74 7.77 5.88
CA ILE A 242 11.46 6.69 6.85
C ILE A 242 10.83 7.25 8.12
N VAL A 243 11.32 8.39 8.63
CA VAL A 243 10.74 9.05 9.79
C VAL A 243 9.29 9.46 9.54
N ILE A 244 8.97 10.01 8.37
CA ILE A 244 7.57 10.32 8.01
C ILE A 244 6.73 9.03 7.99
N GLY A 245 7.23 7.98 7.32
CA GLY A 245 6.54 6.68 7.23
C GLY A 245 6.29 6.02 8.58
N LEU A 246 7.27 6.03 9.48
CA LEU A 246 7.12 5.52 10.85
C LEU A 246 6.11 6.32 11.66
N TYR A 247 6.10 7.64 11.53
CA TYR A 247 5.13 8.49 12.22
C TYR A 247 3.69 8.11 11.85
N LEU A 248 3.41 7.97 10.56
CA LEU A 248 2.11 7.55 10.05
C LEU A 248 1.78 6.09 10.42
N ARG A 249 2.81 5.22 10.47
CA ARG A 249 2.61 3.84 10.89
C ARG A 249 2.27 3.71 12.37
N ILE A 250 2.87 4.51 13.25
CA ILE A 250 2.58 4.50 14.68
C ILE A 250 1.11 4.87 14.93
N ASP A 251 0.58 5.88 14.23
CA ASP A 251 -0.86 6.18 14.26
C ASP A 251 -1.71 4.96 13.88
N THR A 252 -1.36 4.29 12.79
CA THR A 252 -2.07 3.09 12.33
C THR A 252 -1.96 1.93 13.32
N CYS A 253 -0.78 1.76 13.93
CA CYS A 253 -0.52 0.78 14.97
C CYS A 253 -1.42 1.02 16.19
N LEU A 254 -1.57 2.26 16.64
CA LEU A 254 -2.43 2.61 17.78
C LEU A 254 -3.89 2.21 17.56
N ARG A 255 -4.36 2.29 16.31
CA ARG A 255 -5.75 1.98 15.93
C ARG A 255 -6.01 0.47 15.76
N HIS A 256 -5.05 -0.25 15.18
CA HIS A 256 -5.29 -1.62 14.69
C HIS A 256 -4.41 -2.70 15.34
N HIS A 257 -3.21 -2.34 15.79
CA HIS A 257 -2.21 -3.28 16.33
C HIS A 257 -1.50 -2.74 17.59
N PRO A 258 -2.22 -2.28 18.62
CA PRO A 258 -1.61 -1.57 19.75
C PRO A 258 -0.56 -2.39 20.52
N LYS A 259 -0.58 -3.72 20.37
CA LYS A 259 0.43 -4.64 20.93
C LYS A 259 1.84 -4.45 20.35
N ASP A 260 1.97 -3.90 19.15
CA ASP A 260 3.25 -3.71 18.45
C ASP A 260 3.86 -2.32 18.74
N LEU A 261 3.18 -1.48 19.54
CA LEU A 261 3.52 -0.08 19.74
C LEU A 261 4.94 0.11 20.30
N GLU A 262 5.34 -0.68 21.29
CA GLU A 262 6.67 -0.55 21.91
C GLU A 262 7.80 -0.79 20.92
N ASP A 263 7.64 -1.76 20.02
CA ASP A 263 8.63 -2.06 18.99
C ASP A 263 8.71 -0.91 17.96
N TYR A 264 7.57 -0.32 17.59
CA TYR A 264 7.56 0.87 16.73
C TYR A 264 8.17 2.10 17.42
N LEU A 265 7.94 2.30 18.72
CA LEU A 265 8.58 3.39 19.47
C LEU A 265 10.09 3.18 19.60
N ALA A 266 10.56 1.93 19.65
CA ALA A 266 11.99 1.63 19.58
C ALA A 266 12.57 1.99 18.20
N ALA A 267 11.91 1.59 17.11
CA ALA A 267 12.30 1.97 15.76
C ALA A 267 12.27 3.50 15.55
N TRP A 268 11.24 4.17 16.07
CA TRP A 268 11.12 5.63 16.05
C TRP A 268 12.35 6.32 16.64
N ARG A 269 12.72 5.97 17.88
CA ARG A 269 13.89 6.55 18.57
C ARG A 269 15.18 6.32 17.79
N TYR A 270 15.34 5.13 17.21
CA TYR A 270 16.49 4.81 16.38
C TYR A 270 16.58 5.73 15.15
N TRP A 271 15.50 5.82 14.36
CA TRP A 271 15.51 6.61 13.11
C TRP A 271 15.55 8.12 13.35
N MET A 272 14.93 8.62 14.41
CA MET A 272 15.08 10.02 14.82
C MET A 272 16.54 10.36 15.13
N GLY A 273 17.27 9.48 15.83
CA GLY A 273 18.71 9.65 16.06
C GLY A 273 19.53 9.69 14.78
N GLU A 274 19.17 8.89 13.77
CA GLU A 274 19.87 8.86 12.48
C GLU A 274 19.65 10.13 11.65
N VAL A 275 18.46 10.73 11.73
CA VAL A 275 18.18 12.03 11.10
C VAL A 275 18.93 13.15 11.83
N GLU A 276 19.06 13.10 13.15
CA GLU A 276 19.81 14.12 13.92
C GLU A 276 21.31 14.10 13.67
N VAL A 277 21.92 12.92 13.46
CA VAL A 277 23.34 12.77 13.15
C VAL A 277 23.68 13.22 11.73
N THR A 278 22.70 13.27 10.82
CA THR A 278 22.89 13.64 9.41
C THR A 278 22.59 15.12 9.10
N LEU A 279 22.20 15.90 10.12
CA LEU A 279 22.00 17.35 10.08
C LEU A 279 23.27 18.12 10.52
#